data_AF-A0A352L067-F1
#
_entry.id   AF-A0A352L067-F1
#
_cell.length_a   1.000
_cell.length_b   1.000
_cell.length_c   1.000
_cell.angle_alpha   90.00
_cell.angle_beta   90.00
_cell.angle_gamma   90.00
#
_symmetry.space_group_name_H-M   'P 1'
#
loop_
_entity.id
_entity.type
_entity.pdbx_description
1 polymer ?
#
loop_
_entity_poly.entity_id
_entity_poly.type
_entity_poly.pdbx_seq_one_letter_code
_entity_poly.pdbx_strand_id
1 'polypeptide(L)' 'MSLPPGKSLQPWFQTVGDVGPVINWSTLFEKDQPVEIDIGSGRGLFLLTAAQQHPDRNFAGLEIDFTEGRRAA' A
#
# COMPACT_ATOMS: atom_id res chain seq x y z
N MET A 1 12.21 2.52 18.47
CA MET A 1 12.64 3.77 17.79
C MET A 1 11.37 4.48 17.38
N SER A 2 11.00 5.59 18.02
CA SER A 2 9.75 6.30 17.66
C SER A 2 9.93 7.00 16.33
N LEU A 3 8.99 6.82 15.42
CA LEU A 3 9.00 7.50 14.12
C LEU A 3 9.00 9.03 14.34
N PRO A 4 9.75 9.81 13.54
CA PRO A 4 9.62 11.26 13.56
C PRO A 4 8.16 11.65 13.25
N PRO A 5 7.65 12.75 13.83
CA PRO A 5 6.26 13.17 13.68
C PRO A 5 6.02 13.72 12.26
N GLY A 6 5.87 12.82 11.30
CA GLY A 6 5.37 13.10 9.96
C GLY A 6 3.85 12.88 9.90
N LYS A 7 3.19 13.52 8.94
CA LYS A 7 1.77 13.33 8.61
C LYS A 7 1.42 11.83 8.59
N SER A 8 0.29 11.48 9.19
CA SER A 8 -0.23 10.12 9.12
C SER A 8 -0.57 9.77 7.67
N LEU A 9 -0.17 8.58 7.24
CA LEU A 9 -0.47 8.04 5.92
C LEU A 9 -1.61 7.01 5.96
N GLN A 10 -2.21 6.82 7.13
CA GLN A 10 -3.39 5.96 7.29
C GLN A 10 -4.60 6.56 6.55
N PRO A 11 -5.49 5.74 5.96
CA PRO A 11 -5.47 4.26 5.97
C PRO A 11 -4.61 3.61 4.85
N TRP A 12 -3.95 4.42 4.02
CA TRP A 12 -3.30 3.96 2.78
C TRP A 12 -1.93 3.30 2.98
N PHE A 13 -1.27 3.58 4.10
CA PHE A 13 0.00 2.95 4.47
C PHE A 13 -0.16 2.25 5.82
N GLN A 14 -0.15 0.92 5.79
CA GLN A 14 -0.34 0.06 6.95
C GLN A 14 0.86 -0.87 7.15
N THR A 15 1.16 -1.18 8.40
CA THR A 15 2.12 -2.22 8.76
C THR A 15 1.44 -3.59 8.82
N VAL A 16 2.22 -4.67 8.79
CA VAL A 16 1.70 -6.03 9.00
C VAL A 16 0.94 -6.16 10.33
N GLY A 17 1.33 -5.39 11.36
CA GLY A 17 0.63 -5.36 12.64
C GLY A 17 -0.77 -4.74 12.57
N ASP A 18 -1.01 -3.82 11.63
CA ASP A 18 -2.30 -3.14 11.45
C ASP A 18 -3.29 -4.04 10.69
N VAL A 19 -2.81 -4.80 9.69
CA VAL A 19 -3.66 -5.67 8.84
C VAL A 19 -3.82 -7.10 9.40
N GLY A 20 -2.90 -7.55 10.25
CA GLY A 20 -2.90 -8.90 10.79
C GLY A 20 -2.38 -9.97 9.81
N PRO A 21 -2.47 -11.27 10.19
CA PRO A 21 -1.89 -12.37 9.42
C PRO A 21 -2.67 -12.73 8.14
N VAL A 22 -3.90 -12.25 8.02
CA VAL A 22 -4.78 -12.49 6.88
C VAL A 22 -5.35 -11.14 6.45
N ILE A 23 -5.07 -10.74 5.22
CA ILE A 23 -5.53 -9.46 4.68
C ILE A 23 -7.00 -9.56 4.29
N ASN A 24 -7.83 -8.65 4.80
CA ASN A 24 -9.19 -8.48 4.34
C ASN A 24 -9.25 -7.38 3.27
N TRP A 25 -9.27 -7.77 2.00
CA TRP A 25 -9.25 -6.81 0.88
C TRP A 25 -10.48 -5.91 0.84
N SER A 26 -11.65 -6.39 1.27
CA SER A 26 -12.89 -5.61 1.24
C SER A 26 -12.90 -4.48 2.27
N THR A 27 -11.96 -4.44 3.22
CA THR A 27 -11.78 -3.31 4.14
C THR A 27 -10.75 -2.30 3.65
N LEU A 28 -9.96 -2.66 2.63
CA LEU A 28 -8.90 -1.82 2.08
C LEU A 28 -9.30 -1.13 0.78
N PHE A 29 -10.16 -1.78 -0.01
CA PHE A 29 -10.64 -1.26 -1.29
C PHE A 29 -12.16 -1.09 -1.27
N GLU A 30 -12.62 0.00 -1.88
CA GLU A 30 -14.06 0.31 -2.00
C GLU A 30 -14.77 -0.62 -2.98
N LYS A 31 -14.05 -1.12 -3.99
CA LYS A 31 -14.59 -1.97 -5.05
C LYS A 31 -14.07 -3.40 -4.90
N ASP A 32 -14.97 -4.35 -5.09
CA ASP A 32 -14.62 -5.76 -5.23
C ASP A 32 -14.09 -6.03 -6.65
N GLN A 33 -12.76 -5.99 -6.77
CA GLN A 33 -12.01 -6.13 -8.01
C GLN A 33 -10.76 -6.97 -7.76
N PRO A 34 -10.17 -7.60 -8.80
CA PRO A 34 -8.91 -8.30 -8.68
C PRO A 34 -7.83 -7.41 -8.05
N VAL A 35 -7.09 -7.97 -7.10
CA VAL A 35 -5.99 -7.27 -6.42
C VAL A 35 -4.66 -7.70 -7.03
N GLU A 36 -3.87 -6.74 -7.49
CA GLU A 36 -2.49 -6.93 -7.90
C GLU A 36 -1.53 -6.41 -6.82
N ILE A 37 -0.46 -7.16 -6.57
CA ILE A 37 0.52 -6.86 -5.52
C ILE A 37 1.87 -6.57 -6.16
N ASP A 38 2.45 -5.42 -5.83
CA ASP A 38 3.81 -5.03 -6.20
C ASP A 38 4.75 -5.35 -5.02
N ILE A 39 5.60 -6.38 -5.16
CA ILE A 39 6.52 -6.83 -4.12
C ILE A 39 7.87 -6.12 -4.29
N GLY A 40 8.31 -5.40 -3.25
CA GLY A 40 9.45 -4.50 -3.35
C GLY A 40 9.08 -3.21 -4.06
N SER A 41 7.90 -2.66 -3.73
CA SER A 41 7.32 -1.51 -4.44
C SER A 41 8.15 -0.22 -4.31
N GLY A 42 9.14 -0.18 -3.40
CA GLY A 42 9.93 1.01 -3.12
C GLY A 42 9.01 2.18 -2.77
N ARG A 43 9.04 3.23 -3.60
CA ARG A 43 8.20 4.43 -3.44
C ARG A 43 6.86 4.38 -4.17
N GLY A 44 6.51 3.26 -4.81
CA GLY A 44 5.20 3.04 -5.40
C GLY A 44 4.95 3.74 -6.75
N LEU A 45 5.97 4.24 -7.45
CA LEU A 45 5.77 4.86 -8.78
C LEU A 45 5.15 3.88 -9.79
N PHE A 46 5.64 2.64 -9.82
CA PHE A 46 5.08 1.59 -10.67
C PHE A 46 3.63 1.27 -10.28
N LEU A 47 3.39 1.03 -8.99
CA LEU A 47 2.06 0.80 -8.41
C LEU A 47 1.05 1.88 -8.82
N LEU A 48 1.42 3.16 -8.65
CA LEU A 48 0.56 4.31 -9.00
C LEU A 48 0.28 4.36 -10.50
N THR A 49 1.31 4.15 -11.33
CA THR A 49 1.16 4.17 -12.79
C THR A 49 0.24 3.05 -13.26
N ALA A 50 0.39 1.84 -12.72
CA ALA A 50 -0.45 0.70 -13.05
C ALA A 50 -1.91 0.91 -12.62
N ALA A 51 -2.14 1.45 -11.42
CA ALA A 51 -3.47 1.77 -10.92
C ALA A 51 -4.21 2.82 -11.78
N GLN A 52 -3.49 3.80 -12.32
CA GLN A 52 -4.06 4.79 -13.24
C GLN A 52 -4.41 4.19 -14.61
N GLN A 53 -3.64 3.21 -15.08
CA GLN A 53 -3.86 2.55 -16.37
C GLN A 53 -4.94 1.47 -16.33
N HIS A 54 -5.18 0.87 -15.15
CA HIS A 54 -6.09 -0.26 -14.96
C HIS A 54 -7.10 0.00 -13.83
N PRO A 55 -8.07 0.92 -14.00
CA PRO A 55 -9.06 1.27 -12.97
C PRO A 55 -10.09 0.16 -12.68
N ASP A 56 -10.03 -0.95 -13.43
CA ASP A 56 -10.77 -2.18 -13.22
C ASP A 56 -10.14 -3.11 -12.17
N ARG A 57 -8.98 -2.73 -11.62
CA ARG A 57 -8.21 -3.52 -10.65
C ARG A 57 -7.82 -2.69 -9.43
N ASN A 58 -7.59 -3.40 -8.33
CA ASN A 58 -7.04 -2.86 -7.10
C ASN A 58 -5.53 -3.13 -7.03
N PHE A 59 -4.77 -2.20 -6.44
CA PHE A 59 -3.30 -2.29 -6.38
C PHE A 59 -2.80 -2.08 -4.95
N ALA A 60 -1.95 -2.99 -4.46
CA ALA A 60 -1.31 -2.90 -3.16
C ALA A 60 0.22 -3.06 -3.27
N GLY A 61 0.97 -2.15 -2.65
CA GLY A 61 2.44 -2.25 -2.56
C GLY A 61 2.88 -2.94 -1.28
N LEU A 62 3.85 -3.83 -1.37
CA LEU A 62 4.52 -4.44 -0.22
C LEU A 62 5.99 -4.05 -0.23
N GLU A 63 6.43 -3.36 0.82
CA GLU A 63 7.81 -2.92 0.98
C GLU A 63 8.31 -3.25 2.40
N ILE A 64 9.51 -3.81 2.47
CA ILE A 64 10.16 -4.17 3.75
C ILE A 64 10.88 -2.96 4.36
N ASP A 65 11.41 -2.06 3.53
CA ASP A 65 11.98 -0.79 3.98
C ASP A 65 10.85 0.22 4.26
N PHE A 66 10.45 0.29 5.53
CA PHE A 66 9.45 1.25 6.00
C PHE A 66 9.78 2.70 5.62
N THR A 67 11.05 3.09 5.62
CA THR A 67 11.44 4.47 5.34
C THR A 67 11.24 4.80 3.87
N GLU A 68 11.63 3.88 2.97
CA GLU A 68 11.41 4.07 1.54
C GLU A 68 9.92 3.97 1.18
N GLY A 69 9.19 3.00 1.71
CA GLY A 69 7.74 2.88 1.48
C GLY A 69 6.96 4.10 1.96
N ARG A 70 7.35 4.70 3.09
CA ARG A 70 6.71 5.90 3.65
C ARG A 70 6.94 7.16 2.80
N ARG A 71 7.97 7.18 1.96
CA ARG A 71 8.27 8.29 1.03
C ARG A 71 7.50 8.14 -0.30
N ALA A 72 6.35 7.48 -0.27
CA ALA A 72 5.48 7.22 -1.41
C ALA A 72 5.39 8.43 -2.38
N ALA A 73 5.42 8.13 -3.68
CA ALA A 73 5.37 9.11 -4.77
C ALA A 73 4.08 9.94 -4.77
#